data_AF-A0A1H7YL67-F1
#
_entry.id   AF-A0A1H7YL67-F1
#
_cell.length_a   1.000
_cell.length_b   1.000
_cell.length_c   1.000
_cell.angle_alpha   90.00
_cell.angle_beta   90.00
_cell.angle_gamma   90.00
#
_symmetry.space_group_name_H-M   'P 1'
#
loop_
_entity.id
_entity.type
_entity.pdbx_description
1 polymer ?
#
loop_
_entity_poly.entity_id
_entity_poly.type
_entity_poly.pdbx_seq_one_letter_code
_entity_poly.pdbx_strand_id
1 'polypeptide(L)'
;MNAKHLLTAIAVATLAACGGGGGGGGGDGGGIGFIPPPPPPPPPPPPPPPPPPPENSSAACFNEADLREGTTVELEQDIVNGNDTVKLRTVTITRGRESFRDVNPVRRLRTQYYGTGGAATDRQYLDYIDGKIVRYGVRNGGEDAGSQDYAYNDPPVVTPTMSPGQTVDMNYTVKSVEGPNGEVRGEQVVTGTNTYVGREALETPMGAINACKFSGIVRFRQVDGSDRTEYQDNWVAAEGPYRGQLLRFAARTGDTTTTFVTTKITYTPH
;
A
#
# COMPACT_ATOMS: atom_id res chain seq x y z
N MET A 1 -28.32 -23.37 8.08
CA MET A 1 -26.93 -22.86 7.91
C MET A 1 -26.79 -21.63 8.79
N ASN A 2 -25.88 -21.68 9.76
CA ASN A 2 -25.84 -20.75 10.88
C ASN A 2 -25.18 -19.42 10.49
N ALA A 3 -25.84 -18.31 10.82
CA ALA A 3 -25.50 -16.92 10.49
C ALA A 3 -24.17 -16.37 11.07
N LYS A 4 -23.27 -17.24 11.55
CA LYS A 4 -21.99 -16.88 12.17
C LYS A 4 -20.78 -16.89 11.22
N HIS A 5 -20.97 -17.27 9.96
CA HIS A 5 -19.90 -17.29 8.95
C HIS A 5 -20.07 -16.23 7.83
N LEU A 6 -21.06 -15.34 7.94
CA LEU A 6 -21.32 -14.29 6.95
C LEU A 6 -20.47 -13.01 7.17
N LEU A 7 -19.73 -12.93 8.28
CA LEU A 7 -18.97 -11.73 8.70
C LEU A 7 -17.47 -11.76 8.36
N THR A 8 -16.99 -12.76 7.61
CA THR A 8 -15.56 -12.93 7.30
C THR A 8 -15.21 -12.68 5.82
N ALA A 9 -16.14 -12.12 5.03
CA ALA A 9 -15.99 -11.97 3.57
C ALA A 9 -15.82 -10.51 3.08
N ILE A 10 -15.72 -9.51 3.97
CA ILE A 10 -15.48 -8.10 3.62
C ILE A 10 -14.00 -7.73 3.83
N ALA A 11 -13.08 -8.59 3.36
CA ALA A 11 -11.65 -8.40 3.60
C ALA A 11 -10.72 -8.58 2.39
N VAL A 12 -11.19 -8.88 1.17
CA VAL A 12 -10.26 -9.32 0.09
C VAL A 12 -10.62 -8.81 -1.32
N ALA A 13 -10.79 -7.50 -1.49
CA ALA A 13 -10.97 -6.93 -2.85
C ALA A 13 -10.54 -5.46 -3.00
N THR A 14 -9.58 -4.98 -2.20
CA THR A 14 -8.92 -3.70 -2.51
C THR A 14 -7.43 -3.81 -2.71
N LEU A 15 -6.80 -4.75 -2.02
CA LEU A 15 -5.38 -4.66 -1.79
C LEU A 15 -4.84 -6.08 -1.70
N ALA A 16 -4.29 -6.58 -2.81
CA ALA A 16 -3.11 -7.48 -2.78
C ALA A 16 -1.87 -6.73 -2.21
N ALA A 17 -2.11 -5.89 -1.19
CA ALA A 17 -1.23 -4.95 -0.53
C ALA A 17 -1.87 -4.51 0.80
N CYS A 18 -2.46 -5.43 1.57
CA CYS A 18 -2.97 -5.15 2.92
C CYS A 18 -3.07 -6.49 3.64
N GLY A 19 -2.06 -6.79 4.46
CA GLY A 19 -1.92 -8.07 5.13
C GLY A 19 -2.10 -7.92 6.64
N GLY A 20 -3.09 -8.60 7.22
CA GLY A 20 -3.36 -8.59 8.65
C GLY A 20 -3.38 -9.99 9.29
N GLY A 21 -2.96 -10.04 10.56
CA GLY A 21 -3.07 -11.18 11.52
C GLY A 21 -1.76 -11.95 11.73
N GLY A 22 -1.29 -12.31 12.93
CA GLY A 22 -1.70 -12.06 14.33
C GLY A 22 -0.89 -12.94 15.32
N GLY A 23 -0.54 -12.43 16.52
CA GLY A 23 -0.28 -13.25 17.74
C GLY A 23 1.14 -13.28 18.39
N GLY A 24 1.30 -12.56 19.52
CA GLY A 24 1.87 -13.10 20.78
C GLY A 24 3.38 -13.01 21.11
N GLY A 25 3.76 -12.07 21.99
CA GLY A 25 4.51 -12.39 23.24
C GLY A 25 6.03 -12.10 23.36
N GLY A 26 6.38 -10.92 23.89
CA GLY A 26 7.26 -10.69 25.06
C GLY A 26 8.80 -10.83 24.96
N GLY A 27 9.53 -9.80 25.42
CA GLY A 27 10.92 -9.97 25.92
C GLY A 27 11.80 -8.71 25.90
N ASP A 28 12.05 -8.13 27.08
CA ASP A 28 12.82 -6.93 27.39
C ASP A 28 14.35 -7.00 27.21
N GLY A 29 14.99 -5.84 27.11
CA GLY A 29 16.41 -5.62 27.43
C GLY A 29 16.96 -4.38 26.71
N GLY A 30 17.36 -3.28 27.36
CA GLY A 30 18.18 -3.20 28.56
C GLY A 30 19.50 -2.54 28.15
N GLY A 31 19.62 -1.24 28.38
CA GLY A 31 20.68 -0.40 27.83
C GLY A 31 22.02 -0.41 28.59
N ILE A 32 23.02 0.19 27.94
CA ILE A 32 24.27 0.82 28.42
C ILE A 32 24.89 1.43 27.13
N GLY A 33 25.57 2.58 27.02
CA GLY A 33 26.15 3.60 27.89
C GLY A 33 26.87 4.57 26.94
N PHE A 34 26.55 5.87 26.98
CA PHE A 34 26.90 6.84 25.94
C PHE A 34 28.31 7.46 26.12
N ILE A 35 29.07 7.55 25.01
CA ILE A 35 30.22 8.46 24.82
C ILE A 35 29.72 9.57 23.88
N PRO A 36 29.85 10.87 24.18
CA PRO A 36 29.36 11.92 23.30
C PRO A 36 30.15 11.93 21.98
N PRO A 37 29.50 11.77 20.81
CA PRO A 37 30.18 11.80 19.53
C PRO A 37 30.64 13.24 19.18
N PRO A 38 31.67 13.38 18.35
CA PRO A 38 32.12 14.68 17.85
C PRO A 38 31.00 15.40 17.10
N PRO A 39 31.04 16.75 17.06
CA PRO A 39 30.01 17.55 16.38
C PRO A 39 29.94 17.14 14.90
N PRO A 40 28.72 16.87 14.37
CA PRO A 40 28.56 16.46 12.99
C PRO A 40 29.03 17.58 12.05
N PRO A 41 29.67 17.24 10.92
CA PRO A 41 29.96 18.22 9.88
C PRO A 41 28.67 18.93 9.46
N PRO A 42 28.74 20.21 9.05
CA PRO A 42 27.58 20.95 8.58
C PRO A 42 26.87 20.14 7.48
N PRO A 43 25.53 20.02 7.53
CA PRO A 43 24.81 19.24 6.55
C PRO A 43 25.11 19.79 5.15
N PRO A 44 25.36 18.93 4.16
CA PRO A 44 25.48 19.38 2.79
C PRO A 44 24.20 20.18 2.43
N PRO A 45 24.32 21.24 1.62
CA PRO A 45 23.14 21.98 1.17
C PRO A 45 22.11 21.00 0.62
N PRO A 46 20.80 21.18 0.93
CA PRO A 46 19.77 20.28 0.46
C PRO A 46 19.88 20.16 -1.07
N PRO A 47 19.82 18.94 -1.63
CA PRO A 47 19.85 18.77 -3.06
C PRO A 47 18.74 19.64 -3.69
N PRO A 48 19.00 20.27 -4.84
CA PRO A 48 17.97 21.04 -5.53
C PRO A 48 16.72 20.15 -5.73
N PRO A 49 15.51 20.71 -5.57
CA PRO A 49 14.29 19.94 -5.75
C PRO A 49 14.30 19.27 -7.14
N PRO A 50 13.81 18.02 -7.26
CA PRO A 50 13.73 17.33 -8.55
C PRO A 50 12.97 18.21 -9.57
N PRO A 51 13.36 18.21 -10.85
CA PRO A 51 12.59 18.89 -11.89
C PRO A 51 11.13 18.42 -11.85
N PRO A 52 10.16 19.32 -12.08
CA PRO A 52 8.74 18.96 -12.04
C PRO A 52 8.48 17.82 -13.05
N PRO A 53 7.67 16.81 -12.67
CA PRO A 53 7.28 15.75 -13.59
C PRO A 53 6.69 16.33 -14.88
N PRO A 54 6.88 15.67 -16.05
CA PRO A 54 6.16 16.04 -17.26
C PRO A 54 4.66 16.21 -16.94
N GLU A 55 4.05 17.30 -17.41
CA GLU A 55 2.73 17.78 -16.97
C GLU A 55 1.60 16.75 -17.13
N ASN A 56 1.83 15.68 -17.90
CA ASN A 56 0.85 14.61 -18.10
C ASN A 56 1.38 13.22 -17.74
N SER A 57 2.51 13.09 -17.06
CA SER A 57 3.02 11.78 -16.62
C SER A 57 2.42 11.35 -15.28
N SER A 58 2.47 10.05 -15.01
CA SER A 58 2.05 9.48 -13.73
C SER A 58 2.99 9.80 -12.56
N ALA A 59 4.15 10.42 -12.80
CA ALA A 59 5.07 10.81 -11.73
C ALA A 59 4.48 11.89 -10.80
N ALA A 60 3.49 12.67 -11.25
CA ALA A 60 2.78 13.58 -10.36
C ALA A 60 1.95 12.86 -9.29
N CYS A 61 1.50 11.63 -9.56
CA CYS A 61 0.70 10.84 -8.63
C CYS A 61 1.56 10.03 -7.64
N PHE A 62 2.89 10.20 -7.69
CA PHE A 62 3.79 9.61 -6.72
C PHE A 62 4.42 10.74 -5.92
N ASN A 63 4.45 10.60 -4.61
CA ASN A 63 5.08 11.59 -3.74
C ASN A 63 6.22 10.95 -2.97
N GLU A 64 7.45 11.25 -3.36
CA GLU A 64 8.66 10.74 -2.70
C GLU A 64 8.72 11.11 -1.21
N ALA A 65 8.06 12.21 -0.81
CA ALA A 65 7.96 12.59 0.59
C ALA A 65 7.23 11.55 1.44
N ASP A 66 6.34 10.74 0.83
CA ASP A 66 5.69 9.62 1.51
C ASP A 66 6.70 8.56 1.96
N LEU A 67 7.86 8.48 1.29
CA LEU A 67 8.91 7.52 1.60
C LEU A 67 10.03 8.09 2.47
N ARG A 68 9.84 9.29 3.02
CA ARG A 68 10.77 9.85 4.01
C ARG A 68 10.38 9.37 5.39
N GLU A 69 11.39 9.01 6.18
CA GLU A 69 11.18 8.51 7.53
C GLU A 69 10.52 9.57 8.41
N GLY A 70 9.48 9.18 9.15
CA GLY A 70 8.65 10.07 9.96
C GLY A 70 7.37 10.52 9.26
N THR A 71 7.31 10.49 7.91
CA THR A 71 6.11 10.90 7.18
C THR A 71 4.89 10.11 7.64
N THR A 72 3.82 10.83 7.98
CA THR A 72 2.57 10.26 8.47
C THR A 72 1.41 10.65 7.56
N VAL A 73 0.58 9.65 7.23
CA VAL A 73 -0.67 9.83 6.50
C VAL A 73 -1.80 9.22 7.30
N GLU A 74 -2.81 10.01 7.64
CA GLU A 74 -4.04 9.50 8.22
C GLU A 74 -5.19 9.71 7.23
N LEU A 75 -5.94 8.64 6.95
CA LEU A 75 -7.08 8.64 6.04
C LEU A 75 -8.33 8.20 6.78
N GLU A 76 -9.46 8.86 6.51
CA GLU A 76 -10.80 8.33 6.79
C GLU A 76 -11.44 7.97 5.46
N GLN A 77 -12.07 6.79 5.39
CA GLN A 77 -12.58 6.21 4.15
C GLN A 77 -13.94 5.57 4.37
N ASP A 78 -14.81 5.72 3.38
CA ASP A 78 -16.07 4.99 3.27
C ASP A 78 -15.89 3.85 2.25
N ILE A 79 -16.09 2.63 2.69
CA ILE A 79 -16.05 1.41 1.88
C ILE A 79 -17.49 1.00 1.60
N VAL A 80 -17.89 1.09 0.34
CA VAL A 80 -19.23 0.71 -0.12
C VAL A 80 -19.15 -0.60 -0.88
N ASN A 81 -19.88 -1.61 -0.41
CA ASN A 81 -20.03 -2.90 -1.09
C ASN A 81 -21.52 -3.19 -1.28
N GLY A 82 -22.03 -2.99 -2.50
CA GLY A 82 -23.47 -3.01 -2.73
C GLY A 82 -24.18 -1.93 -1.89
N ASN A 83 -25.04 -2.35 -0.95
CA ASN A 83 -25.78 -1.46 -0.07
C ASN A 83 -25.10 -1.23 1.29
N ASP A 84 -24.03 -1.97 1.60
CA ASP A 84 -23.34 -1.88 2.87
C ASP A 84 -22.25 -0.82 2.81
N THR A 85 -22.19 0.04 3.83
CA THR A 85 -21.12 1.04 3.99
C THR A 85 -20.38 0.80 5.29
N VAL A 86 -19.07 0.65 5.21
CA VAL A 86 -18.16 0.48 6.34
C VAL A 86 -17.21 1.68 6.40
N LYS A 87 -17.03 2.26 7.58
CA LYS A 87 -16.04 3.31 7.81
C LYS A 87 -14.71 2.68 8.22
N LEU A 88 -13.64 3.13 7.58
CA LEU A 88 -12.28 2.73 7.88
C LEU A 88 -11.43 3.97 8.12
N ARG A 89 -10.69 4.00 9.24
CA ARG A 89 -9.61 4.96 9.45
C ARG A 89 -8.28 4.22 9.32
N THR A 90 -7.33 4.79 8.60
CA THR A 90 -5.97 4.27 8.50
C THR A 90 -4.96 5.31 8.97
N VAL A 91 -3.89 4.85 9.63
CA VAL A 91 -2.75 5.68 10.01
C VAL A 91 -1.48 5.00 9.52
N THR A 92 -0.84 5.60 8.53
CA THR A 92 0.41 5.14 7.93
C THR A 92 1.55 5.98 8.44
N ILE A 93 2.63 5.33 8.90
CA ILE A 93 3.88 5.99 9.27
C ILE A 93 5.02 5.33 8.51
N THR A 94 5.81 6.15 7.82
CA THR A 94 7.01 5.70 7.15
C THR A 94 8.15 5.59 8.15
N ARG A 95 8.77 4.41 8.23
CA ARG A 95 9.83 4.13 9.21
C ARG A 95 11.22 4.08 8.54
N GLY A 96 12.23 3.93 9.38
CA GLY A 96 13.58 3.56 8.94
C GLY A 96 13.57 2.26 8.14
N ARG A 97 14.59 2.12 7.29
CA ARG A 97 14.73 0.98 6.39
C ARG A 97 15.12 -0.27 7.18
N GLU A 98 14.66 -1.43 6.74
CA GLU A 98 15.03 -2.73 7.33
C GLU A 98 15.24 -3.80 6.24
N SER A 99 15.86 -4.91 6.59
CA SER A 99 15.99 -6.04 5.66
C SER A 99 14.62 -6.70 5.44
N PHE A 100 14.32 -7.03 4.19
CA PHE A 100 13.15 -7.83 3.83
C PHE A 100 13.59 -8.85 2.80
N ARG A 101 13.57 -10.13 3.18
CA ARG A 101 14.08 -11.23 2.35
C ARG A 101 15.53 -10.97 1.94
N ASP A 102 15.83 -11.15 0.66
CA ASP A 102 17.14 -11.00 0.05
C ASP A 102 17.46 -9.52 -0.27
N VAL A 103 16.58 -8.59 0.09
CA VAL A 103 16.75 -7.16 -0.15
C VAL A 103 17.07 -6.45 1.16
N ASN A 104 18.20 -5.74 1.18
CA ASN A 104 18.69 -5.05 2.36
C ASN A 104 19.43 -3.74 2.01
N PRO A 105 19.01 -2.58 2.53
CA PRO A 105 17.80 -2.30 3.31
C PRO A 105 16.64 -1.79 2.43
N VAL A 106 15.39 -2.03 2.81
CA VAL A 106 14.16 -1.62 2.10
C VAL A 106 13.33 -0.65 2.94
N ARG A 107 12.66 0.32 2.32
CA ARG A 107 11.74 1.21 3.05
C ARG A 107 10.50 0.45 3.52
N ARG A 108 10.03 0.76 4.72
CA ARG A 108 8.80 0.18 5.29
C ARG A 108 7.78 1.25 5.66
N LEU A 109 6.53 0.99 5.30
CA LEU A 109 5.38 1.80 5.68
C LEU A 109 4.54 0.97 6.65
N ARG A 110 4.34 1.46 7.86
CA ARG A 110 3.50 0.80 8.87
C ARG A 110 2.11 1.39 8.80
N THR A 111 1.09 0.57 8.55
CA THR A 111 -0.31 1.01 8.53
C THR A 111 -1.08 0.42 9.69
N GLN A 112 -1.77 1.25 10.45
CA GLN A 112 -2.77 0.83 11.43
C GLN A 112 -4.15 1.06 10.85
N TYR A 113 -5.02 0.05 10.96
CA TYR A 113 -6.39 0.06 10.47
C TYR A 113 -7.33 0.11 11.67
N TYR A 114 -8.35 0.95 11.62
CA TYR A 114 -9.40 1.05 12.62
C TYR A 114 -10.75 1.01 11.91
N GLY A 115 -11.49 -0.09 12.08
CA GLY A 115 -12.82 -0.27 11.50
C GLY A 115 -13.79 -0.94 12.45
N THR A 116 -15.00 -1.22 11.97
CA THR A 116 -16.11 -1.79 12.77
C THR A 116 -15.77 -3.15 13.41
N GLY A 117 -14.80 -3.89 12.85
CA GLY A 117 -14.35 -5.20 13.34
C GLY A 117 -13.15 -5.17 14.30
N GLY A 118 -12.64 -3.98 14.66
CA GLY A 118 -11.46 -3.81 15.51
C GLY A 118 -10.28 -3.15 14.81
N ALA A 119 -9.10 -3.29 15.40
CA ALA A 119 -7.87 -2.71 14.88
C ALA A 119 -6.92 -3.78 14.33
N ALA A 120 -6.25 -3.47 13.22
CA ALA A 120 -5.21 -4.31 12.63
C ALA A 120 -3.97 -3.47 12.31
N THR A 121 -2.83 -4.12 12.06
CA THR A 121 -1.61 -3.44 11.65
C THR A 121 -0.89 -4.26 10.60
N ASP A 122 -0.28 -3.58 9.63
CA ASP A 122 0.61 -4.17 8.65
C ASP A 122 1.88 -3.35 8.46
N ARG A 123 2.82 -3.94 7.72
CA ARG A 123 4.02 -3.29 7.21
C ARG A 123 4.15 -3.61 5.73
N GLN A 124 4.18 -2.59 4.88
CA GLN A 124 4.49 -2.73 3.47
C GLN A 124 5.97 -2.45 3.21
N TYR A 125 6.61 -3.26 2.36
CA TYR A 125 7.99 -3.09 1.94
C TYR A 125 8.03 -2.70 0.47
N LEU A 126 8.52 -1.49 0.21
CA LEU A 126 8.59 -0.92 -1.12
C LEU A 126 9.72 0.11 -1.21
N ASP A 127 10.14 0.44 -2.41
CA ASP A 127 11.09 1.53 -2.67
C ASP A 127 10.68 2.36 -3.89
N TYR A 128 11.24 3.56 -3.99
CA TYR A 128 11.23 4.36 -5.21
C TYR A 128 12.65 4.44 -5.76
N ILE A 129 12.88 3.77 -6.88
CA ILE A 129 14.20 3.61 -7.50
C ILE A 129 14.08 3.99 -8.97
N ASP A 130 14.91 4.94 -9.43
CA ASP A 130 14.98 5.37 -10.82
C ASP A 130 13.61 5.71 -11.45
N GLY A 131 12.76 6.41 -10.70
CA GLY A 131 11.43 6.79 -11.18
C GLY A 131 10.37 5.69 -11.14
N LYS A 132 10.65 4.57 -10.46
CA LYS A 132 9.79 3.38 -10.37
C LYS A 132 9.48 3.05 -8.92
N ILE A 133 8.23 2.73 -8.64
CA ILE A 133 7.87 2.08 -7.37
C ILE A 133 8.15 0.59 -7.51
N VAL A 134 8.94 0.03 -6.60
CA VAL A 134 9.21 -1.41 -6.49
C VAL A 134 8.56 -1.92 -5.23
N ARG A 135 7.58 -2.81 -5.33
CA ARG A 135 6.89 -3.42 -4.18
C ARG A 135 7.38 -4.84 -3.95
N TYR A 136 7.97 -5.07 -2.79
CA TYR A 136 8.57 -6.36 -2.43
C TYR A 136 7.59 -7.28 -1.71
N GLY A 137 6.75 -6.73 -0.83
CA GLY A 137 5.83 -7.55 -0.04
C GLY A 137 5.24 -6.82 1.14
N VAL A 138 4.61 -7.59 2.02
CA VAL A 138 3.96 -7.13 3.25
C VAL A 138 4.28 -8.08 4.40
N ARG A 139 4.32 -7.56 5.62
CA ARG A 139 4.34 -8.35 6.85
C ARG A 139 3.15 -7.95 7.71
N ASN A 140 2.47 -8.95 8.25
CA ASN A 140 1.32 -8.73 9.09
C ASN A 140 1.77 -8.38 10.51
N GLY A 141 1.01 -7.54 11.21
CA GLY A 141 1.25 -7.21 12.60
C GLY A 141 2.17 -6.00 12.83
N GLY A 142 2.09 -5.48 14.06
CA GLY A 142 2.87 -4.33 14.51
C GLY A 142 4.37 -4.61 14.66
N GLU A 143 5.13 -3.59 15.04
CA GLU A 143 6.58 -3.68 15.26
C GLU A 143 6.93 -4.73 16.33
N ASP A 144 6.07 -4.88 17.34
CA ASP A 144 6.21 -5.83 18.44
C ASP A 144 5.50 -7.17 18.17
N ALA A 145 4.82 -7.29 17.03
CA ALA A 145 4.29 -8.58 16.61
C ALA A 145 5.49 -9.41 16.15
N GLY A 146 5.99 -10.29 17.02
CA GLY A 146 6.98 -11.32 16.68
C GLY A 146 6.53 -12.32 15.62
N SER A 147 5.48 -11.99 14.85
CA SER A 147 5.03 -12.76 13.70
C SER A 147 6.13 -12.73 12.64
N GLN A 148 6.58 -13.93 12.30
CA GLN A 148 7.45 -14.20 11.17
C GLN A 148 6.66 -14.33 9.87
N ASP A 149 5.35 -14.09 9.90
CA ASP A 149 4.47 -14.31 8.76
C ASP A 149 4.50 -13.10 7.84
N TYR A 150 4.81 -13.34 6.58
CA TYR A 150 4.86 -12.29 5.57
C TYR A 150 4.45 -12.84 4.22
N ALA A 151 4.01 -11.96 3.34
CA ALA A 151 3.81 -12.27 1.94
C ALA A 151 4.79 -11.45 1.09
N TYR A 152 5.31 -12.04 0.02
CA TYR A 152 6.19 -11.35 -0.90
C TYR A 152 5.79 -11.58 -2.35
N ASN A 153 6.13 -10.61 -3.19
CA ASN A 153 5.90 -10.65 -4.63
C ASN A 153 7.12 -11.27 -5.31
N ASP A 154 6.87 -12.27 -6.15
CA ASP A 154 7.89 -12.96 -6.95
C ASP A 154 7.52 -12.91 -8.44
N PRO A 155 8.21 -12.11 -9.28
CA PRO A 155 9.21 -11.10 -8.89
C PRO A 155 8.57 -9.90 -8.16
N PRO A 156 9.36 -8.99 -7.56
CA PRO A 156 8.85 -7.72 -7.04
C PRO A 156 8.04 -6.95 -8.09
N VAL A 157 6.96 -6.31 -7.66
CA VAL A 157 6.09 -5.57 -8.58
C VAL A 157 6.70 -4.20 -8.88
N VAL A 158 7.07 -3.97 -10.12
CA VAL A 158 7.68 -2.72 -10.57
C VAL A 158 6.64 -1.88 -11.32
N THR A 159 6.31 -0.72 -10.79
CA THR A 159 5.43 0.27 -11.44
C THR A 159 6.27 1.45 -11.91
N PRO A 160 6.50 1.61 -13.23
CA PRO A 160 7.26 2.74 -13.74
C PRO A 160 6.43 4.03 -13.74
N THR A 161 7.11 5.14 -13.95
CA THR A 161 6.43 6.35 -14.45
C THR A 161 5.88 6.07 -15.85
N MET A 162 4.64 6.47 -16.08
CA MET A 162 3.85 6.13 -17.27
C MET A 162 3.37 7.40 -17.97
N SER A 163 3.28 7.33 -19.30
CA SER A 163 2.59 8.33 -20.12
C SER A 163 1.08 7.99 -20.22
N PRO A 164 0.19 8.96 -20.48
CA PRO A 164 -1.23 8.68 -20.65
C PRO A 164 -1.48 7.64 -21.75
N GLY A 165 -2.36 6.68 -21.48
CA GLY A 165 -2.65 5.54 -22.33
C GLY A 165 -1.62 4.40 -22.28
N GLN A 166 -0.46 4.62 -21.64
CA GLN A 166 0.53 3.54 -21.47
C GLN A 166 -0.03 2.44 -20.59
N THR A 167 0.22 1.19 -20.99
CA THR A 167 -0.16 0.00 -20.25
C THR A 167 1.08 -0.79 -19.89
N VAL A 168 1.12 -1.34 -18.68
CA VAL A 168 2.13 -2.29 -18.22
C VAL A 168 1.47 -3.59 -17.80
N ASP A 169 2.15 -4.69 -18.06
CA ASP A 169 1.69 -6.00 -17.61
C ASP A 169 2.00 -6.21 -16.12
N MET A 170 1.08 -6.87 -15.44
CA MET A 170 1.27 -7.41 -14.11
C MET A 170 1.38 -8.92 -14.24
N ASN A 171 2.51 -9.48 -13.81
CA ASN A 171 2.71 -10.93 -13.75
C ASN A 171 3.64 -11.25 -12.59
N TYR A 172 3.07 -11.72 -11.49
CA TYR A 172 3.81 -12.07 -10.28
C TYR A 172 3.02 -13.09 -9.46
N THR A 173 3.73 -13.78 -8.58
CA THR A 173 3.11 -14.64 -7.57
C THR A 173 3.26 -13.99 -6.21
N VAL A 174 2.15 -13.88 -5.48
CA VAL A 174 2.20 -13.57 -4.05
C VAL A 174 2.41 -14.88 -3.30
N LYS A 175 3.51 -14.96 -2.55
CA LYS A 175 3.86 -16.13 -1.74
C LYS A 175 3.75 -15.79 -0.26
N SER A 176 2.82 -16.44 0.43
CA SER A 176 2.60 -16.31 1.87
C SER A 176 3.50 -17.30 2.61
N VAL A 177 4.30 -16.76 3.52
CA VAL A 177 5.21 -17.49 4.38
C VAL A 177 4.67 -17.44 5.80
N GLU A 178 4.57 -18.59 6.44
CA GLU A 178 4.03 -18.71 7.79
C GLU A 178 4.88 -19.61 8.68
N GLY A 179 4.88 -19.29 9.97
CA GLY A 179 5.53 -20.09 11.00
C GLY A 179 7.05 -19.89 11.11
N PRO A 180 7.67 -20.45 12.16
CA PRO A 180 9.04 -20.14 12.56
C PRO A 180 10.10 -20.63 11.56
N ASN A 181 9.75 -21.59 10.70
CA ASN A 181 10.67 -22.18 9.74
C ASN A 181 10.66 -21.46 8.38
N GLY A 182 9.80 -20.45 8.20
CA GLY A 182 9.71 -19.68 6.95
C GLY A 182 9.17 -20.50 5.77
N GLU A 183 8.23 -21.41 6.02
CA GLU A 183 7.64 -22.26 4.98
C GLU A 183 6.60 -21.49 4.17
N VAL A 184 6.61 -21.68 2.84
CA VAL A 184 5.56 -21.14 1.96
C VAL A 184 4.29 -21.95 2.17
N ARG A 185 3.23 -21.31 2.68
CA ARG A 185 1.92 -21.93 2.95
C ARG A 185 0.83 -21.52 1.98
N GLY A 186 1.05 -20.47 1.20
CA GLY A 186 0.11 -20.02 0.19
C GLY A 186 0.83 -19.43 -1.02
N GLU A 187 0.28 -19.69 -2.19
CA GLU A 187 0.70 -19.05 -3.43
C GLU A 187 -0.53 -18.55 -4.18
N GLN A 188 -0.47 -17.31 -4.65
CA GLN A 188 -1.52 -16.70 -5.45
C GLN A 188 -0.89 -16.08 -6.70
N VAL A 189 -1.19 -16.66 -7.86
CA VAL A 189 -0.72 -16.13 -9.13
C VAL A 189 -1.59 -14.94 -9.52
N VAL A 190 -0.95 -13.82 -9.81
CA VAL A 190 -1.57 -12.57 -10.22
C VAL A 190 -1.11 -12.23 -11.64
N THR A 191 -2.06 -12.15 -12.57
CA THR A 191 -1.80 -11.69 -13.94
C THR A 191 -2.73 -10.54 -14.29
N GLY A 192 -2.34 -9.67 -15.22
CA GLY A 192 -3.18 -8.54 -15.55
C GLY A 192 -2.48 -7.42 -16.28
N THR A 193 -3.18 -6.29 -16.36
CA THR A 193 -2.66 -5.05 -16.92
C THR A 193 -2.99 -3.89 -16.00
N ASN A 194 -2.13 -2.87 -16.00
CA ASN A 194 -2.38 -1.59 -15.38
C ASN A 194 -2.10 -0.49 -16.41
N THR A 195 -3.07 0.37 -16.63
CA THR A 195 -3.03 1.45 -17.61
C THR A 195 -3.12 2.77 -16.88
N TYR A 196 -2.16 3.67 -17.13
CA TYR A 196 -2.31 5.05 -16.70
C TYR A 196 -3.19 5.78 -17.70
N VAL A 197 -4.42 6.10 -17.31
CA VAL A 197 -5.40 6.71 -18.22
C VAL A 197 -5.06 8.17 -18.49
N GLY A 198 -4.69 8.90 -17.44
CA GLY A 198 -4.38 10.33 -17.50
C GLY A 198 -4.76 11.03 -16.20
N ARG A 199 -4.84 12.36 -16.25
CA ARG A 199 -5.35 13.19 -15.15
C ARG A 199 -6.77 13.63 -15.43
N GLU A 200 -7.58 13.72 -14.39
CA GLU A 200 -8.92 14.29 -14.44
C GLU A 200 -9.25 14.99 -13.13
N ALA A 201 -10.15 15.97 -13.17
CA ALA A 201 -10.72 16.54 -11.97
C ALA A 201 -11.68 15.52 -11.34
N LEU A 202 -11.43 15.14 -10.09
CA LEU A 202 -12.26 14.23 -9.34
C LEU A 202 -12.98 14.99 -8.23
N GLU A 203 -14.31 14.93 -8.23
CA GLU A 203 -15.11 15.40 -7.11
C GLU A 203 -14.95 14.46 -5.91
N THR A 204 -14.54 15.01 -4.77
CA THR A 204 -14.36 14.28 -3.51
C THR A 204 -15.06 14.99 -2.36
N PRO A 205 -15.29 14.32 -1.21
CA PRO A 205 -15.75 14.99 0.00
C PRO A 205 -14.83 16.12 0.49
N MET A 206 -13.57 16.14 0.04
CA MET A 206 -12.58 17.17 0.36
C MET A 206 -12.53 18.29 -0.70
N GLY A 207 -13.45 18.29 -1.66
CA GLY A 207 -13.49 19.19 -2.81
C GLY A 207 -13.00 18.54 -4.10
N ALA A 208 -13.03 19.32 -5.19
CA ALA A 208 -12.50 18.91 -6.48
C ALA A 208 -10.97 18.85 -6.44
N ILE A 209 -10.39 17.69 -6.78
CA ILE A 209 -8.94 17.45 -6.78
C ILE A 209 -8.55 16.85 -8.13
N ASN A 210 -7.52 17.40 -8.78
CA ASN A 210 -6.94 16.76 -9.95
C ASN A 210 -6.26 15.45 -9.55
N ALA A 211 -6.75 14.35 -10.12
CA ALA A 211 -6.36 13.00 -9.79
C ALA A 211 -5.83 12.29 -11.03
N CYS A 212 -4.83 11.46 -10.82
CA CYS A 212 -4.41 10.47 -11.79
C CYS A 212 -5.34 9.26 -11.72
N LYS A 213 -5.87 8.86 -12.88
CA LYS A 213 -6.62 7.62 -13.00
C LYS A 213 -5.74 6.49 -13.53
N PHE A 214 -5.75 5.37 -12.83
CA PHE A 214 -5.20 4.11 -13.30
C PHE A 214 -6.33 3.10 -13.43
N SER A 215 -6.41 2.43 -14.56
CA SER A 215 -7.39 1.38 -14.82
C SER A 215 -6.67 0.08 -15.11
N GLY A 216 -7.13 -1.02 -14.53
CA GLY A 216 -6.49 -2.30 -14.69
C GLY A 216 -7.46 -3.46 -14.72
N ILE A 217 -6.98 -4.57 -15.25
CA ILE A 217 -7.65 -5.86 -15.17
C ILE A 217 -6.70 -6.76 -14.40
N VAL A 218 -7.17 -7.29 -13.27
CA VAL A 218 -6.40 -8.20 -12.43
C VAL A 218 -7.08 -9.56 -12.45
N ARG A 219 -6.29 -10.62 -12.63
CA ARG A 219 -6.74 -12.00 -12.59
C ARG A 219 -5.99 -12.72 -11.48
N PHE A 220 -6.76 -13.28 -10.57
CA PHE A 220 -6.26 -14.04 -9.44
C PHE A 220 -6.55 -15.51 -9.68
N ARG A 221 -5.51 -16.34 -9.73
CA ARG A 221 -5.70 -17.79 -9.68
C ARG A 221 -6.07 -18.20 -8.25
N GLN A 222 -7.25 -18.78 -8.10
CA GLN A 222 -7.75 -19.31 -6.85
C GLN A 222 -7.11 -20.67 -6.54
N VAL A 223 -7.21 -21.11 -5.29
CA VAL A 223 -6.66 -22.40 -4.82
C VAL A 223 -7.30 -23.59 -5.54
N ASP A 224 -8.56 -23.46 -5.96
CA ASP A 224 -9.28 -24.49 -6.73
C ASP A 224 -8.90 -24.52 -8.23
N GLY A 225 -7.94 -23.68 -8.64
CA GLY A 225 -7.47 -23.55 -10.02
C GLY A 225 -8.34 -22.65 -10.90
N SER A 226 -9.47 -22.15 -10.41
CA SER A 226 -10.28 -21.17 -11.14
C SER A 226 -9.61 -19.78 -11.16
N ASP A 227 -9.92 -18.98 -12.18
CA ASP A 227 -9.43 -17.60 -12.25
C ASP A 227 -10.58 -16.64 -11.89
N ARG A 228 -10.33 -15.75 -10.92
CA ARG A 228 -11.20 -14.61 -10.60
C ARG A 228 -10.67 -13.37 -11.31
N THR A 229 -11.48 -12.76 -12.16
CA THR A 229 -11.16 -11.49 -12.83
C THR A 229 -11.78 -10.31 -12.10
N GLU A 230 -10.99 -9.27 -11.89
CA GLU A 230 -11.38 -8.02 -11.25
C GLU A 230 -10.96 -6.83 -12.13
N TYR A 231 -11.88 -5.89 -12.33
CA TYR A 231 -11.61 -4.63 -13.01
C TYR A 231 -11.43 -3.54 -11.96
N GLN A 232 -10.28 -2.87 -11.98
CA GLN A 232 -9.91 -1.90 -10.96
C GLN A 232 -9.73 -0.52 -11.57
N ASP A 233 -10.29 0.50 -10.91
CA ASP A 233 -10.00 1.90 -11.17
C ASP A 233 -9.45 2.54 -9.88
N ASN A 234 -8.30 3.21 -9.97
CA ASN A 234 -7.65 3.92 -8.88
C ASN A 234 -7.55 5.40 -9.22
N TRP A 235 -7.89 6.26 -8.28
CA TRP A 235 -7.67 7.70 -8.38
C TRP A 235 -6.73 8.17 -7.28
N VAL A 236 -5.58 8.70 -7.70
CA VAL A 236 -4.53 9.18 -6.80
C VAL A 236 -4.36 10.67 -7.01
N ALA A 237 -4.34 11.46 -5.93
CA ALA A 237 -4.15 12.91 -6.04
C ALA A 237 -2.85 13.23 -6.79
N ALA A 238 -2.95 14.02 -7.86
CA ALA A 238 -1.81 14.41 -8.68
C ALA A 238 -1.09 15.66 -8.15
N GLU A 239 -1.77 16.43 -7.30
CA GLU A 239 -1.32 17.74 -6.85
C GLU A 239 -1.92 18.14 -5.50
N GLY A 240 -1.54 19.32 -5.03
CA GLY A 240 -2.02 19.88 -3.78
C GLY A 240 -1.45 19.18 -2.54
N PRO A 241 -2.02 19.45 -1.36
CA PRO A 241 -1.49 18.94 -0.09
C PRO A 241 -1.61 17.42 0.08
N TYR A 242 -2.41 16.76 -0.77
CA TYR A 242 -2.68 15.32 -0.71
C TYR A 242 -2.02 14.54 -1.84
N ARG A 243 -1.12 15.17 -2.61
CA ARG A 243 -0.41 14.52 -3.71
C ARG A 243 0.14 13.15 -3.30
N GLY A 244 -0.09 12.14 -4.12
CA GLY A 244 0.31 10.75 -3.86
C GLY A 244 -0.71 9.91 -3.10
N GLN A 245 -1.73 10.52 -2.49
CA GLN A 245 -2.71 9.79 -1.68
C GLN A 245 -3.86 9.24 -2.53
N LEU A 246 -4.33 8.04 -2.18
CA LEU A 246 -5.51 7.41 -2.79
C LEU A 246 -6.78 8.19 -2.40
N LEU A 247 -7.46 8.73 -3.39
CA LEU A 247 -8.72 9.46 -3.23
C LEU A 247 -9.93 8.56 -3.41
N ARG A 248 -9.86 7.65 -4.38
CA ARG A 248 -10.93 6.72 -4.71
C ARG A 248 -10.37 5.42 -5.27
N PHE A 249 -11.03 4.32 -4.95
CA PHE A 249 -10.85 3.04 -5.63
C PHE A 249 -12.21 2.47 -6.01
N ALA A 250 -12.27 1.77 -7.13
CA ALA A 250 -13.41 0.95 -7.51
C ALA A 250 -12.92 -0.38 -8.07
N ALA A 251 -13.37 -1.48 -7.48
CA ALA A 251 -13.20 -2.82 -8.01
C ALA A 251 -14.55 -3.39 -8.45
N ARG A 252 -14.56 -4.06 -9.60
CA ARG A 252 -15.72 -4.81 -10.09
C ARG A 252 -15.33 -6.26 -10.32
N THR A 253 -16.06 -7.16 -9.68
CA THR A 253 -15.98 -8.61 -9.88
C THR A 253 -17.38 -9.13 -10.22
N GLY A 254 -17.57 -9.61 -11.46
CA GLY A 254 -18.92 -9.93 -11.94
C GLY A 254 -19.84 -8.71 -11.81
N ASP A 255 -21.01 -8.90 -11.19
CA ASP A 255 -22.00 -7.83 -10.95
C ASP A 255 -21.74 -7.04 -9.66
N THR A 256 -20.76 -7.45 -8.85
CA THR A 256 -20.45 -6.78 -7.58
C THR A 256 -19.44 -5.68 -7.80
N THR A 257 -19.76 -4.48 -7.31
CA THR A 257 -18.84 -3.34 -7.27
C THR A 257 -18.55 -2.97 -5.82
N THR A 258 -17.26 -2.90 -5.48
CA THR A 258 -16.79 -2.34 -4.22
C THR A 258 -16.09 -1.02 -4.51
N THR A 259 -16.44 0.02 -3.76
CA THR A 259 -15.81 1.34 -3.90
C THR A 259 -15.28 1.82 -2.56
N PHE A 260 -14.19 2.58 -2.61
CA PHE A 260 -13.55 3.21 -1.47
C PHE A 260 -13.49 4.68 -1.81
N VAL A 261 -13.97 5.52 -0.91
CA VAL A 261 -13.92 6.97 -1.07
C VAL A 261 -13.23 7.53 0.16
N THR A 262 -12.09 8.18 -0.05
CA THR A 262 -11.40 8.88 1.02
C THR A 262 -12.18 10.16 1.32
N THR A 263 -12.66 10.28 2.55
CA THR A 263 -13.49 11.38 3.03
C THR A 263 -12.68 12.46 3.73
N LYS A 264 -11.51 12.11 4.27
CA LYS A 264 -10.60 13.03 4.95
C LYS A 264 -9.16 12.52 4.89
N ILE A 265 -8.22 13.46 4.81
CA ILE A 265 -6.77 13.21 4.83
C ILE A 265 -6.11 14.17 5.81
N THR A 266 -5.25 13.63 6.67
CA THR A 266 -4.26 14.42 7.42
C THR A 266 -2.87 13.97 7.00
N TYR A 267 -2.07 14.88 6.45
CA TYR A 267 -0.76 14.57 5.88
C TYR A 267 0.33 15.38 6.57
N THR A 268 1.36 14.70 7.09
CA THR A 268 2.53 15.31 7.75
C THR A 268 3.80 14.77 7.10
N PRO A 269 4.33 15.45 6.06
CA PRO A 269 5.57 15.05 5.39
C PRO A 269 6.80 15.42 6.22
N HIS A 270 7.87 14.62 6.09
CA HIS A 270 9.21 14.91 6.62
C HIS A 270 10.23 15.23 5.52
#